data_AF-A0A7M3WTY1-F1
#
_entry.id   AF-A0A7M3WTY1-F1
#
_cell.length_a   1.000
_cell.length_b   1.000
_cell.length_c   1.000
_cell.angle_alpha   90.00
_cell.angle_beta   90.00
_cell.angle_gamma   90.00
#
_symmetry.space_group_name_H-M   'P 1'
#
loop_
_entity.id
_entity.type
_entity.pdbx_description
1 polymer ?
#
loop_
_entity_poly.entity_id
_entity_poly.type
_entity_poly.pdbx_seq_one_letter_code
_entity_poly.pdbx_strand_id
1 'polypeptide(L)'
;MPAPWPTGLLAEDSKGTAHTAWGEVTVLSMDLESMLKDGMGTWWGVTLEDATVEPTAADRLGRWFRAEHEGSIFDLLLCTFGTGRALSSLVHHRDRVDAMLASKRADLPVGGCVVDGHDALLVWEHAARVPLDTELDLHDQFRAAGAFLGTLKRWATPPVERRWNDAIANVEQRLGTTTLWRAPHDRVTVGLPDLQLSLQSLVHGPHGPRFRPLPRTVDEALTGVIGRRPGLAHAMALGGEAVEAGLAADQGGPEAWFTAWSEGAPAAWSRPRAVSTYRGGLWIWRYADVLRWRGRALAWGDEDLQEATKAWLEDVDRLQARLGVLRMWRSLLWLGAAGVAAAWYAYALDALTQTPSLALAAFSVALGAGGWLRYKAAEPGPF
;
A
#
# COMPACT_ATOMS: atom_id res chain seq x y z
N MET A 1 19.19 21.59 9.92
CA MET A 1 17.82 21.88 9.45
C MET A 1 16.82 21.15 10.35
N PRO A 2 15.74 21.80 10.81
CA PRO A 2 14.68 21.12 11.55
C PRO A 2 13.90 20.19 10.60
N ALA A 3 13.47 19.04 11.10
CA ALA A 3 12.53 18.19 10.37
C ALA A 3 11.14 18.86 10.37
N PRO A 4 10.36 18.73 9.29
CA PRO A 4 8.95 19.06 9.29
C PRO A 4 8.23 18.45 10.51
N TRP A 5 7.28 19.19 11.08
CA TRP A 5 6.50 18.75 12.23
C TRP A 5 5.00 18.55 11.89
N PRO A 6 4.36 17.44 12.32
CA PRO A 6 2.96 17.16 12.01
C PRO A 6 2.06 17.92 12.99
N THR A 7 1.94 19.24 12.82
CA THR A 7 1.20 20.15 13.72
C THR A 7 -0.29 19.84 13.80
N GLY A 8 -0.87 19.16 12.79
CA GLY A 8 -2.23 18.64 12.85
C GLY A 8 -2.41 17.47 13.82
N LEU A 9 -1.32 16.87 14.29
CA LEU A 9 -1.31 15.74 15.23
C LEU A 9 -0.66 16.05 16.57
N LEU A 10 0.44 16.82 16.56
CA LEU A 10 1.34 16.99 17.69
C LEU A 10 1.70 18.46 17.87
N ALA A 11 1.72 18.93 19.12
CA ALA A 11 2.33 20.21 19.45
C ALA A 11 3.85 20.14 19.22
N GLU A 12 4.47 21.23 18.78
CA GLU A 12 5.90 21.31 18.42
C GLU A 12 6.85 21.03 19.60
N ASP A 13 6.37 21.19 20.83
CA ASP A 13 7.11 20.94 22.06
C ASP A 13 6.95 19.52 22.61
N SER A 14 6.24 18.64 21.90
CA SER A 14 6.01 17.25 22.34
C SER A 14 7.33 16.48 22.47
N LYS A 15 7.49 15.74 23.57
CA LYS A 15 8.66 14.90 23.87
C LYS A 15 8.23 13.55 24.43
N GLY A 16 9.06 12.53 24.23
CA GLY A 16 8.75 11.18 24.68
C GLY A 16 7.48 10.65 24.03
N THR A 17 6.65 9.94 24.79
CA THR A 17 5.35 9.44 24.28
C THR A 17 4.28 10.53 24.39
N ALA A 18 3.77 10.98 23.25
CA ALA A 18 2.70 11.96 23.14
C ALA A 18 1.40 11.28 22.67
N HIS A 19 0.27 11.69 23.27
CA HIS A 19 -1.06 11.21 22.88
C HIS A 19 -1.67 12.14 21.82
N THR A 20 -2.09 11.58 20.69
CA THR A 20 -2.78 12.31 19.61
C THR A 20 -4.22 11.82 19.46
N ALA A 21 -5.01 12.54 18.67
CA ALA A 21 -6.35 12.08 18.28
C ALA A 21 -6.34 10.72 17.54
N TRP A 22 -5.20 10.29 16.97
CA TRP A 22 -5.08 9.05 16.20
C TRP A 22 -4.32 7.94 16.94
N GLY A 23 -3.85 8.20 18.17
CA GLY A 23 -3.11 7.25 18.99
C GLY A 23 -1.83 7.84 19.56
N GLU A 24 -1.02 6.96 20.17
CA GLU A 24 0.25 7.32 20.78
C GLU A 24 1.37 7.42 19.74
N VAL A 25 2.21 8.44 19.87
CA VAL A 25 3.43 8.64 19.09
C VAL A 25 4.60 8.81 20.02
N THR A 26 5.67 8.05 19.78
CA THR A 26 6.95 8.28 20.43
C THR A 26 7.75 9.30 19.63
N VAL A 27 8.13 10.41 20.25
CA VAL A 27 9.07 11.39 19.70
C VAL A 27 10.49 10.97 20.07
N LEU A 28 11.31 10.69 19.07
CA LEU A 28 12.71 10.32 19.24
C LEU A 28 13.54 11.59 19.33
N SER A 29 13.67 12.14 20.54
CA SER A 29 14.50 13.31 20.83
C SER A 29 15.98 12.92 20.89
N MET A 30 16.57 12.61 19.74
CA MET A 30 17.95 12.15 19.64
C MET A 30 18.81 13.13 18.84
N ASP A 31 20.05 13.31 19.28
CA ASP A 31 21.09 13.99 18.53
C ASP A 31 21.99 12.96 17.83
N LEU A 32 22.34 13.22 16.57
CA LEU A 32 23.12 12.27 15.76
C LEU A 32 24.53 12.10 16.32
N GLU A 33 25.19 13.18 16.75
CA GLU A 33 26.58 13.10 17.24
C GLU A 33 26.63 12.30 18.54
N SER A 34 25.70 12.55 19.46
CA SER A 34 25.57 11.75 20.69
C SER A 34 25.26 10.29 20.38
N MET A 35 24.40 9.99 19.40
CA MET A 35 24.12 8.61 19.01
C MET A 35 25.38 7.88 18.54
N LEU A 36 26.18 8.51 17.68
CA LEU A 36 27.37 7.91 17.10
C LEU A 36 28.49 7.72 18.13
N LYS A 37 28.63 8.63 19.11
CA LYS A 37 29.68 8.58 20.13
C LYS A 37 29.31 7.75 21.35
N ASP A 38 28.11 7.92 21.88
CA ASP A 38 27.72 7.35 23.18
C ASP A 38 27.12 5.94 23.04
N GLY A 39 26.96 5.45 21.81
CA GLY A 39 26.44 4.10 21.55
C GLY A 39 24.99 3.91 22.05
N MET A 40 24.14 4.91 21.89
CA MET A 40 22.73 4.82 22.31
C MET A 40 21.96 3.77 21.49
N GLY A 41 21.15 2.95 22.16
CA GLY A 41 20.26 1.96 21.53
C GLY A 41 20.94 0.63 21.17
N THR A 42 20.29 -0.15 20.32
CA THR A 42 20.82 -1.41 19.78
C THR A 42 21.28 -1.21 18.35
N TRP A 43 22.60 -1.16 18.16
CA TRP A 43 23.25 -1.02 16.86
C TRP A 43 23.31 -2.34 16.10
N TRP A 44 23.29 -2.26 14.77
CA TRP A 44 23.47 -3.39 13.88
C TRP A 44 24.11 -2.98 12.56
N GLY A 45 24.80 -3.92 11.91
CA GLY A 45 25.47 -3.67 10.64
C GLY A 45 26.67 -2.73 10.78
N VAL A 46 26.85 -1.83 9.82
CA VAL A 46 27.93 -0.83 9.84
C VAL A 46 27.72 0.16 11.00
N THR A 47 28.76 0.33 11.82
CA THR A 47 28.85 1.36 12.85
C THR A 47 29.71 2.51 12.34
N LEU A 48 29.31 3.74 12.62
CA LEU A 48 29.91 4.96 12.09
C LEU A 48 30.53 5.81 13.22
N GLU A 49 31.27 5.14 14.11
CA GLU A 49 32.01 5.82 15.19
C GLU A 49 33.02 6.79 14.55
N ASP A 50 33.10 8.01 15.06
CA ASP A 50 33.96 9.09 14.52
C ASP A 50 33.72 9.48 13.04
N ALA A 51 32.58 9.12 12.45
CA ALA A 51 32.23 9.55 11.10
C ALA A 51 32.06 11.08 11.01
N THR A 52 32.53 11.67 9.93
CA THR A 52 32.28 13.08 9.63
C THR A 52 30.91 13.19 8.97
N VAL A 53 29.98 13.93 9.58
CA VAL A 53 28.59 14.02 9.13
C VAL A 53 28.22 15.42 8.66
N GLU A 54 27.51 15.51 7.53
CA GLU A 54 26.93 16.75 7.01
C GLU A 54 25.41 16.61 6.80
N PRO A 55 24.59 17.59 7.23
CA PRO A 55 23.15 17.54 6.97
C PRO A 55 22.84 17.81 5.50
N THR A 56 22.00 16.97 4.89
CA THR A 56 21.67 17.07 3.45
C THR A 56 20.23 17.49 3.19
N ALA A 57 19.28 17.00 4.00
CA ALA A 57 17.85 17.32 3.85
C ALA A 57 17.08 17.05 5.14
N ALA A 58 15.82 17.46 5.18
CA ALA A 58 14.88 17.00 6.20
C ALA A 58 13.49 16.84 5.57
N ASP A 59 12.78 15.79 5.97
CA ASP A 59 11.45 15.44 5.47
C ASP A 59 10.58 14.81 6.58
N ARG A 60 9.41 14.30 6.21
CA ARG A 60 8.42 13.72 7.12
C ARG A 60 8.92 12.47 7.88
N LEU A 61 10.00 11.83 7.43
CA LEU A 61 10.63 10.70 8.11
C LEU A 61 11.64 11.17 9.15
N GLY A 62 12.36 12.24 8.83
CA GLY A 62 13.27 12.90 9.76
C GLY A 62 14.35 13.69 9.07
N ARG A 63 15.57 13.62 9.60
CA ARG A 63 16.73 14.37 9.11
C ARG A 63 17.68 13.45 8.36
N TRP A 64 18.09 13.89 7.18
CA TRP A 64 19.05 13.19 6.34
C TRP A 64 20.43 13.79 6.49
N PHE A 65 21.42 12.92 6.52
CA PHE A 65 22.83 13.29 6.59
C PHE A 65 23.61 12.48 5.57
N ARG A 66 24.72 13.03 5.10
CA ARG A 66 25.78 12.27 4.44
C ARG A 66 26.90 12.10 5.47
N ALA A 67 27.43 10.88 5.58
CA ALA A 67 28.57 10.60 6.43
C ALA A 67 29.75 10.08 5.61
N GLU A 68 30.95 10.51 5.96
CA GLU A 68 32.20 9.90 5.51
C GLU A 68 32.84 9.15 6.67
N HIS A 69 33.14 7.87 6.45
CA HIS A 69 33.77 6.99 7.44
C HIS A 69 34.69 6.00 6.72
N GLU A 70 35.94 5.93 7.16
CA GLU A 70 36.98 5.04 6.58
C GLU A 70 37.09 5.12 5.04
N GLY A 71 36.92 6.32 4.47
CA GLY A 71 36.98 6.55 3.02
C GLY A 71 35.75 6.07 2.23
N SER A 72 34.70 5.62 2.91
CA SER A 72 33.39 5.29 2.33
C SER A 72 32.35 6.35 2.68
N ILE A 73 31.37 6.54 1.79
CA ILE A 73 30.31 7.53 1.95
C ILE A 73 28.97 6.81 2.20
N PHE A 74 28.22 7.30 3.17
CA PHE A 74 26.93 6.74 3.58
C PHE A 74 25.83 7.81 3.59
N ASP A 75 24.60 7.38 3.32
CA ASP A 75 23.38 8.16 3.56
C ASP A 75 22.75 7.71 4.87
N LEU A 76 22.48 8.67 5.76
CA LEU A 76 21.91 8.41 7.08
C LEU A 76 20.53 9.06 7.17
N LEU A 77 19.56 8.32 7.70
CA LEU A 77 18.26 8.84 8.11
C LEU A 77 18.13 8.74 9.62
N LEU A 78 18.13 9.90 10.29
CA LEU A 78 17.76 10.00 11.70
C LEU A 78 16.25 10.24 11.81
N CYS A 79 15.53 9.25 12.31
CA CYS A 79 14.08 9.26 12.41
C CYS A 79 13.60 10.18 13.54
N THR A 80 12.61 11.02 13.27
CA THR A 80 12.05 11.93 14.28
C THR A 80 11.02 11.23 15.19
N PHE A 81 10.30 10.24 14.65
CA PHE A 81 9.21 9.56 15.33
C PHE A 81 9.41 8.05 15.36
N GLY A 82 8.98 7.42 16.45
CA GLY A 82 8.98 5.98 16.60
C GLY A 82 7.84 5.35 15.78
N THR A 83 8.16 4.85 14.59
CA THR A 83 7.16 4.23 13.67
C THR A 83 7.26 2.72 13.58
N GLY A 84 8.07 2.13 14.47
CA GLY A 84 8.31 0.70 14.62
C GLY A 84 9.67 0.34 14.04
N ARG A 85 9.95 -0.96 13.95
CA ARG A 85 11.24 -1.48 13.48
C ARG A 85 11.11 -2.41 12.28
N ALA A 86 10.15 -2.11 11.40
CA ALA A 86 9.78 -3.01 10.31
C ALA A 86 10.95 -3.22 9.34
N LEU A 87 11.68 -2.15 9.00
CA LEU A 87 12.77 -2.21 8.05
C LEU A 87 13.99 -2.92 8.64
N SER A 88 14.45 -2.55 9.84
CA SER A 88 15.54 -3.27 10.51
C SER A 88 15.20 -4.75 10.73
N SER A 89 13.98 -5.05 11.22
CA SER A 89 13.52 -6.44 11.39
C SER A 89 13.57 -7.22 10.08
N LEU A 90 13.28 -6.57 8.95
CA LEU A 90 13.27 -7.22 7.65
C LEU A 90 14.70 -7.54 7.16
N VAL A 91 15.66 -6.62 7.36
CA VAL A 91 17.05 -6.81 6.93
C VAL A 91 17.88 -7.71 7.86
N HIS A 92 17.44 -7.94 9.10
CA HIS A 92 18.05 -8.95 9.97
C HIS A 92 17.86 -10.39 9.46
N HIS A 93 16.94 -10.63 8.53
CA HIS A 93 16.71 -11.94 7.93
C HIS A 93 17.46 -12.07 6.60
N ARG A 94 18.64 -12.71 6.65
CA ARG A 94 19.54 -12.84 5.49
C ARG A 94 18.86 -13.46 4.26
N ASP A 95 18.00 -14.45 4.46
CA ASP A 95 17.25 -15.09 3.37
C ASP A 95 16.31 -14.11 2.64
N ARG A 96 15.74 -13.14 3.35
CA ARG A 96 14.92 -12.06 2.76
C ARG A 96 15.79 -11.03 2.05
N VAL A 97 16.90 -10.65 2.66
CA VAL A 97 17.88 -9.72 2.06
C VAL A 97 18.37 -10.26 0.72
N ASP A 98 18.85 -11.50 0.71
CA ASP A 98 19.36 -12.15 -0.51
C ASP A 98 18.30 -12.19 -1.62
N ALA A 99 17.04 -12.49 -1.26
CA ALA A 99 15.95 -12.50 -2.22
C ALA A 99 15.63 -11.11 -2.80
N MET A 100 15.60 -10.06 -1.97
CA MET A 100 15.36 -8.70 -2.47
C MET A 100 16.53 -8.19 -3.31
N LEU A 101 17.77 -8.44 -2.90
CA LEU A 101 18.96 -8.06 -3.66
C LEU A 101 19.02 -8.81 -5.01
N ALA A 102 18.51 -10.03 -5.09
CA ALA A 102 18.39 -10.77 -6.34
C ALA A 102 17.50 -10.06 -7.38
N SER A 103 16.59 -9.15 -6.97
CA SER A 103 15.85 -8.30 -7.90
C SER A 103 16.72 -7.30 -8.64
N LYS A 104 17.93 -7.01 -8.13
CA LYS A 104 18.85 -5.95 -8.59
C LYS A 104 18.28 -4.52 -8.53
N ARG A 105 17.09 -4.37 -7.95
CA ARG A 105 16.33 -3.12 -7.84
C ARG A 105 16.12 -2.71 -6.38
N ALA A 106 16.82 -3.33 -5.44
CA ALA A 106 16.74 -3.04 -4.02
C ALA A 106 17.98 -2.29 -3.51
N ASP A 107 17.75 -1.25 -2.71
CA ASP A 107 18.76 -0.52 -1.97
C ASP A 107 18.46 -0.60 -0.47
N LEU A 108 19.04 -1.60 0.18
CA LEU A 108 18.73 -1.94 1.58
C LEU A 108 19.71 -1.28 2.54
N PRO A 109 19.27 -0.93 3.75
CA PRO A 109 20.18 -0.38 4.74
C PRO A 109 21.23 -1.44 5.15
N VAL A 110 22.47 -0.99 5.28
CA VAL A 110 23.64 -1.79 5.66
C VAL A 110 23.97 -1.68 7.15
N GLY A 111 23.31 -0.76 7.86
CA GLY A 111 23.41 -0.60 9.30
C GLY A 111 22.33 0.29 9.85
N GLY A 112 22.34 0.47 11.16
CA GLY A 112 21.40 1.34 11.85
C GLY A 112 21.38 1.13 13.36
N CYS A 113 20.46 1.84 14.00
CA CYS A 113 20.22 1.77 15.44
C CYS A 113 18.72 1.73 15.74
N VAL A 114 18.34 0.83 16.66
CA VAL A 114 16.98 0.70 17.20
C VAL A 114 16.95 1.21 18.64
N VAL A 115 15.98 2.07 18.93
CA VAL A 115 15.75 2.64 20.27
C VAL A 115 14.29 2.42 20.65
N ASP A 116 14.06 1.88 21.84
CA ASP A 116 12.71 1.58 22.38
C ASP A 116 11.81 0.79 21.42
N GLY A 117 12.42 -0.10 20.61
CA GLY A 117 11.69 -0.92 19.64
C GLY A 117 11.34 -0.21 18.33
N HIS A 118 11.88 0.98 18.07
CA HIS A 118 11.70 1.74 16.85
C HIS A 118 13.03 1.96 16.11
N ASP A 119 12.98 1.97 14.77
CA ASP A 119 14.12 2.39 13.96
C ASP A 119 14.39 3.88 14.25
N ALA A 120 15.57 4.16 14.82
CA ALA A 120 15.99 5.52 15.17
C ALA A 120 17.00 6.06 14.17
N LEU A 121 17.92 5.21 13.72
CA LEU A 121 18.89 5.52 12.67
C LEU A 121 18.92 4.41 11.64
N LEU A 122 18.96 4.78 10.36
CA LEU A 122 19.16 3.86 9.24
C LEU A 122 20.31 4.35 8.37
N VAL A 123 21.17 3.43 7.94
CA VAL A 123 22.40 3.70 7.19
C VAL A 123 22.38 2.94 5.88
N TRP A 124 22.60 3.64 4.77
CA TRP A 124 22.79 3.06 3.43
C TRP A 124 24.15 3.45 2.88
N GLU A 125 24.71 2.63 1.99
CA GLU A 125 25.77 3.09 1.10
C GLU A 125 25.26 4.27 0.27
N HIS A 126 26.11 5.27 0.05
CA HIS A 126 25.70 6.47 -0.65
C HIS A 126 25.29 6.16 -2.09
N ALA A 127 24.12 6.66 -2.47
CA ALA A 127 23.66 6.64 -3.86
C ALA A 127 22.90 7.93 -4.18
N ALA A 128 23.13 8.49 -5.36
CA ALA A 128 22.44 9.69 -5.82
C ALA A 128 20.93 9.41 -5.97
N ARG A 129 20.09 10.33 -5.49
CA ARG A 129 18.62 10.23 -5.63
C ARG A 129 18.23 10.39 -7.10
N VAL A 130 17.21 9.64 -7.52
CA VAL A 130 16.56 9.82 -8.83
C VAL A 130 15.33 10.71 -8.63
N PRO A 131 15.21 11.84 -9.34
CA PRO A 131 14.03 12.69 -9.24
C PRO A 131 12.79 11.99 -9.80
N LEU A 132 11.63 12.26 -9.18
CA LEU A 132 10.33 11.86 -9.72
C LEU A 132 9.82 12.95 -10.66
N ASP A 133 10.20 12.84 -11.92
CA ASP A 133 9.80 13.77 -12.98
C ASP A 133 9.44 13.01 -14.27
N THR A 134 9.22 13.75 -15.36
CA THR A 134 8.83 13.20 -16.66
C THR A 134 9.93 12.37 -17.34
N GLU A 135 11.19 12.48 -16.90
CA GLU A 135 12.30 11.69 -17.46
C GLU A 135 12.36 10.28 -16.86
N LEU A 136 11.77 10.07 -15.68
CA LEU A 136 11.69 8.77 -15.06
C LEU A 136 10.72 7.85 -15.83
N ASP A 137 11.23 6.74 -16.36
CA ASP A 137 10.42 5.68 -16.97
C ASP A 137 9.59 4.97 -15.89
N LEU A 138 8.34 5.41 -15.71
CA LEU A 138 7.42 4.81 -14.75
C LEU A 138 7.07 3.36 -15.12
N HIS A 139 7.00 3.00 -16.40
CA HIS A 139 6.70 1.62 -16.78
C HIS A 139 7.80 0.66 -16.30
N ASP A 140 9.08 1.03 -16.44
CA ASP A 140 10.18 0.27 -15.82
C ASP A 140 10.07 0.24 -14.30
N GLN A 141 9.75 1.37 -13.65
CA GLN A 141 9.68 1.43 -12.18
C GLN A 141 8.55 0.57 -11.61
N PHE A 142 7.37 0.60 -12.22
CA PHE A 142 6.24 -0.25 -11.80
C PHE A 142 6.55 -1.73 -12.03
N ARG A 143 7.17 -2.10 -13.16
CA ARG A 143 7.62 -3.47 -13.43
C ARG A 143 8.67 -3.92 -12.41
N ALA A 144 9.66 -3.07 -12.13
CA ALA A 144 10.69 -3.30 -11.13
C ALA A 144 10.09 -3.47 -9.71
N ALA A 145 9.11 -2.65 -9.34
CA ALA A 145 8.40 -2.79 -8.07
C ALA A 145 7.64 -4.13 -7.97
N GLY A 146 6.97 -4.54 -9.06
CA GLY A 146 6.31 -5.85 -9.13
C GLY A 146 7.28 -7.01 -8.94
N ALA A 147 8.43 -6.96 -9.62
CA ALA A 147 9.49 -7.96 -9.50
C ALA A 147 10.11 -7.98 -8.09
N PHE A 148 10.41 -6.81 -7.52
CA PHE A 148 10.90 -6.65 -6.15
C PHE A 148 9.94 -7.33 -5.18
N LEU A 149 8.66 -6.94 -5.17
CA LEU A 149 7.67 -7.48 -4.23
C LEU A 149 7.46 -8.98 -4.44
N GLY A 150 7.56 -9.44 -5.68
CA GLY A 150 7.52 -10.85 -6.05
C GLY A 150 8.57 -11.70 -5.33
N THR A 151 9.76 -11.14 -5.06
CA THR A 151 10.83 -11.84 -4.31
C THR A 151 10.40 -12.20 -2.88
N LEU A 152 9.51 -11.40 -2.28
CA LEU A 152 9.03 -11.60 -0.92
C LEU A 152 7.88 -12.61 -0.81
N LYS A 153 7.37 -13.13 -1.93
CA LYS A 153 6.23 -14.06 -1.99
C LYS A 153 6.41 -15.28 -1.09
N ARG A 154 7.64 -15.77 -0.92
CA ARG A 154 7.95 -16.94 -0.08
C ARG A 154 7.59 -16.72 1.41
N TRP A 155 7.65 -15.48 1.90
CA TRP A 155 7.31 -15.13 3.28
C TRP A 155 5.95 -14.44 3.39
N ALA A 156 5.14 -14.54 2.33
CA ALA A 156 3.79 -14.02 2.34
C ALA A 156 2.91 -14.88 3.26
N THR A 157 2.00 -14.21 3.94
CA THR A 157 0.96 -14.85 4.73
C THR A 157 -0.29 -15.07 3.87
N PRO A 158 -1.14 -16.07 4.20
CA PRO A 158 -2.48 -16.15 3.63
C PRO A 158 -3.23 -14.81 3.77
N PRO A 159 -4.32 -14.59 3.02
CA PRO A 159 -5.15 -13.41 3.18
C PRO A 159 -5.50 -13.18 4.66
N VAL A 160 -5.31 -11.95 5.12
CA VAL A 160 -5.65 -11.51 6.48
C VAL A 160 -6.70 -10.41 6.39
N GLU A 161 -7.78 -10.67 5.64
CA GLU A 161 -8.80 -9.70 5.26
C GLU A 161 -9.44 -9.04 6.47
N ARG A 162 -9.67 -9.81 7.55
CA ARG A 162 -10.17 -9.26 8.80
C ARG A 162 -9.26 -8.15 9.33
N ARG A 163 -7.94 -8.38 9.37
CA ARG A 163 -6.99 -7.37 9.86
C ARG A 163 -6.95 -6.15 8.95
N TRP A 164 -7.04 -6.35 7.63
CA TRP A 164 -7.09 -5.26 6.66
C TRP A 164 -8.36 -4.42 6.82
N ASN A 165 -9.50 -5.07 6.97
CA ASN A 165 -10.79 -4.43 7.18
C ASN A 165 -10.86 -3.70 8.51
N ASP A 166 -10.35 -4.30 9.60
CA ASP A 166 -10.29 -3.67 10.92
C ASP A 166 -9.37 -2.42 10.87
N ALA A 167 -8.23 -2.50 10.18
CA ALA A 167 -7.35 -1.36 9.97
C ALA A 167 -8.02 -0.23 9.17
N ILE A 168 -8.67 -0.56 8.04
CA ILE A 168 -9.40 0.42 7.23
C ILE A 168 -10.54 1.05 8.05
N ALA A 169 -11.32 0.26 8.79
CA ALA A 169 -12.41 0.75 9.63
C ALA A 169 -11.92 1.71 10.73
N ASN A 170 -10.76 1.43 11.34
CA ASN A 170 -10.15 2.34 12.32
C ASN A 170 -9.75 3.67 11.69
N VAL A 171 -9.21 3.66 10.48
CA VAL A 171 -8.88 4.89 9.75
C VAL A 171 -10.13 5.63 9.34
N GLU A 172 -11.12 4.92 8.80
CA GLU A 172 -12.44 5.45 8.47
C GLU A 172 -13.04 6.23 9.64
N GLN A 173 -13.06 5.61 10.83
CA GLN A 173 -13.56 6.23 12.05
C GLN A 173 -12.77 7.49 12.44
N ARG A 174 -11.44 7.46 12.36
CA ARG A 174 -10.59 8.61 12.73
C ARG A 174 -10.71 9.77 11.75
N LEU A 175 -10.89 9.48 10.47
CA LEU A 175 -11.00 10.48 9.40
C LEU A 175 -12.44 10.96 9.17
N GLY A 176 -13.41 10.38 9.89
CA GLY A 176 -14.84 10.69 9.73
C GLY A 176 -15.40 10.26 8.37
N THR A 177 -14.79 9.27 7.72
CA THR A 177 -15.21 8.74 6.42
C THR A 177 -15.89 7.41 6.62
N THR A 178 -16.93 7.08 5.86
CA THR A 178 -17.61 5.78 5.98
C THR A 178 -17.77 5.14 4.62
N THR A 179 -17.25 3.93 4.45
CA THR A 179 -17.55 3.15 3.24
C THR A 179 -17.83 1.69 3.57
N LEU A 180 -18.57 1.01 2.69
CA LEU A 180 -18.91 -0.42 2.83
C LEU A 180 -17.90 -1.36 2.16
N TRP A 181 -16.78 -0.85 1.63
CA TRP A 181 -15.83 -1.69 0.90
C TRP A 181 -14.88 -2.40 1.84
N ARG A 182 -14.67 -3.69 1.55
CA ARG A 182 -13.88 -4.58 2.39
C ARG A 182 -12.97 -5.40 1.49
N ALA A 183 -11.79 -5.73 2.01
CA ALA A 183 -10.75 -6.43 1.28
C ALA A 183 -11.25 -7.77 0.70
N PRO A 184 -10.79 -8.14 -0.50
CA PRO A 184 -11.23 -9.36 -1.19
C PRO A 184 -10.86 -10.62 -0.41
N HIS A 185 -11.77 -11.59 -0.37
CA HIS A 185 -11.51 -12.95 0.12
C HIS A 185 -10.75 -13.84 -0.87
N ASP A 186 -9.90 -13.25 -1.71
CA ASP A 186 -9.16 -14.01 -2.70
C ASP A 186 -7.90 -14.63 -2.10
N ARG A 187 -7.76 -15.95 -2.21
CA ARG A 187 -6.59 -16.69 -1.73
C ARG A 187 -5.27 -16.21 -2.34
N VAL A 188 -5.31 -15.53 -3.48
CA VAL A 188 -4.12 -14.96 -4.14
C VAL A 188 -3.73 -13.59 -3.60
N THR A 189 -4.61 -12.91 -2.86
CA THR A 189 -4.33 -11.65 -2.18
C THR A 189 -3.60 -11.95 -0.87
N VAL A 190 -2.28 -12.12 -0.98
CA VAL A 190 -1.41 -12.53 0.14
C VAL A 190 -0.81 -11.32 0.84
N GLY A 191 -0.60 -11.40 2.15
CA GLY A 191 0.03 -10.33 2.92
C GLY A 191 1.56 -10.45 2.94
N LEU A 192 2.28 -9.50 2.36
CA LEU A 192 3.74 -9.50 2.26
C LEU A 192 4.40 -9.06 3.57
N PRO A 193 5.69 -9.37 3.82
CA PRO A 193 6.47 -8.69 4.87
C PRO A 193 6.31 -7.17 4.79
N ASP A 194 6.28 -6.50 5.95
CA ASP A 194 6.08 -5.05 6.00
C ASP A 194 7.31 -4.33 5.44
N LEU A 195 7.05 -3.47 4.45
CA LEU A 195 8.03 -2.74 3.65
C LEU A 195 7.31 -1.52 3.07
N GLN A 196 8.00 -0.40 2.86
CA GLN A 196 7.45 0.71 2.08
C GLN A 196 8.31 0.93 0.84
N LEU A 197 7.68 0.89 -0.33
CA LEU A 197 8.28 1.31 -1.58
C LEU A 197 7.66 2.66 -1.95
N SER A 198 8.48 3.59 -2.42
CA SER A 198 8.05 4.89 -2.89
C SER A 198 8.83 5.24 -4.15
N LEU A 199 8.19 5.96 -5.07
CA LEU A 199 8.86 6.53 -6.24
C LEU A 199 9.81 7.68 -5.83
N GLN A 200 9.51 8.35 -4.72
CA GLN A 200 10.34 9.43 -4.16
C GLN A 200 11.63 8.92 -3.48
N SER A 201 11.76 7.61 -3.29
CA SER A 201 12.92 6.98 -2.65
C SER A 201 13.84 6.25 -3.63
N LEU A 202 13.71 6.54 -4.92
CA LEU A 202 14.57 5.95 -5.93
C LEU A 202 15.99 6.51 -5.85
N VAL A 203 16.97 5.63 -6.01
CA VAL A 203 18.39 5.97 -6.10
C VAL A 203 19.04 5.32 -7.32
N HIS A 204 20.07 5.95 -7.86
CA HIS A 204 20.79 5.44 -9.02
C HIS A 204 21.46 4.09 -8.72
N GLY A 205 21.44 3.21 -9.72
CA GLY A 205 22.10 1.92 -9.64
C GLY A 205 22.60 1.37 -10.97
N PRO A 206 23.45 0.33 -10.93
CA PRO A 206 24.11 -0.21 -12.12
C PRO A 206 23.15 -0.88 -13.11
N HIS A 207 21.94 -1.24 -12.65
CA HIS A 207 20.90 -1.89 -13.46
C HIS A 207 19.65 -1.02 -13.61
N GLY A 208 19.81 0.30 -13.49
CA GLY A 208 18.73 1.28 -13.42
C GLY A 208 18.42 1.72 -11.98
N PRO A 209 17.39 2.57 -11.79
CA PRO A 209 16.97 3.02 -10.47
C PRO A 209 16.65 1.84 -9.55
N ARG A 210 17.02 1.97 -8.27
CA ARG A 210 16.72 1.03 -7.20
C ARG A 210 15.77 1.67 -6.20
N PHE A 211 14.83 0.89 -5.69
CA PHE A 211 13.99 1.29 -4.57
C PHE A 211 14.80 1.20 -3.28
N ARG A 212 14.94 2.34 -2.59
CA ARG A 212 15.37 2.41 -1.20
C ARG A 212 14.14 2.31 -0.31
N PRO A 213 13.87 1.17 0.36
CA PRO A 213 12.72 1.09 1.22
C PRO A 213 12.90 1.99 2.45
N LEU A 214 11.83 2.66 2.86
CA LEU A 214 11.86 3.64 3.95
C LEU A 214 11.04 3.14 5.14
N PRO A 215 11.33 3.62 6.37
CA PRO A 215 10.43 3.41 7.50
C PRO A 215 9.09 4.10 7.21
N ARG A 216 8.05 3.72 7.95
CA ARG A 216 6.74 4.37 7.86
C ARG A 216 6.87 5.82 8.36
N THR A 217 6.12 6.73 7.76
CA THR A 217 5.92 8.06 8.36
C THR A 217 5.01 7.94 9.59
N VAL A 218 4.99 8.98 10.43
CA VAL A 218 4.15 9.01 11.63
C VAL A 218 2.66 8.88 11.30
N ASP A 219 2.19 9.52 10.23
CA ASP A 219 0.81 9.40 9.74
C ASP A 219 0.49 7.98 9.29
N GLU A 220 1.42 7.28 8.61
CA GLU A 220 1.24 5.88 8.21
C GLU A 220 1.24 4.92 9.39
N ALA A 221 2.12 5.15 10.37
CA ALA A 221 2.20 4.34 11.57
C ALA A 221 0.94 4.47 12.41
N LEU A 222 0.44 5.70 12.58
CA LEU A 222 -0.78 5.99 13.34
C LEU A 222 -2.02 5.51 12.61
N THR A 223 -2.17 5.79 11.32
CA THR A 223 -3.32 5.27 10.54
C THR A 223 -3.27 3.75 10.43
N GLY A 224 -2.12 3.11 10.70
CA GLY A 224 -2.05 1.66 10.89
C GLY A 224 -2.52 0.89 9.67
N VAL A 225 -2.40 1.51 8.49
CA VAL A 225 -2.92 0.97 7.23
C VAL A 225 -2.12 -0.28 6.92
N ILE A 226 -2.66 -1.40 7.39
CA ILE A 226 -2.35 -2.76 7.01
C ILE A 226 -0.92 -3.18 7.37
N GLY A 227 -0.76 -3.86 8.50
CA GLY A 227 0.33 -4.81 8.66
C GLY A 227 0.15 -5.93 7.63
N ARG A 228 1.24 -6.34 6.98
CA ARG A 228 1.23 -7.32 5.88
C ARG A 228 0.43 -6.87 4.64
N ARG A 229 0.83 -5.76 4.02
CA ARG A 229 0.18 -5.23 2.79
C ARG A 229 0.26 -6.23 1.63
N PRO A 230 -0.82 -6.41 0.86
CA PRO A 230 -0.73 -7.18 -0.37
C PRO A 230 -0.04 -6.40 -1.47
N GLY A 231 0.58 -7.10 -2.43
CA GLY A 231 1.29 -6.47 -3.56
C GLY A 231 0.41 -5.48 -4.33
N LEU A 232 -0.89 -5.75 -4.46
CA LEU A 232 -1.86 -4.83 -5.08
C LEU A 232 -1.96 -3.48 -4.35
N ALA A 233 -1.81 -3.47 -3.02
CA ALA A 233 -1.80 -2.23 -2.24
C ALA A 233 -0.56 -1.38 -2.50
N HIS A 234 0.61 -2.02 -2.66
CA HIS A 234 1.82 -1.32 -3.07
C HIS A 234 1.70 -0.73 -4.48
N ALA A 235 1.11 -1.49 -5.42
CA ALA A 235 0.90 -0.98 -6.78
C ALA A 235 0.00 0.26 -6.79
N MET A 236 -1.07 0.27 -5.98
CA MET A 236 -1.94 1.44 -5.84
C MET A 236 -1.28 2.62 -5.14
N ALA A 237 -0.45 2.37 -4.12
CA ALA A 237 0.33 3.41 -3.46
C ALA A 237 1.31 4.12 -4.41
N LEU A 238 2.04 3.36 -5.24
CA LEU A 238 2.94 3.92 -6.26
C LEU A 238 2.14 4.68 -7.34
N GLY A 239 0.96 4.14 -7.72
CA GLY A 239 0.04 4.84 -8.62
C GLY A 239 -0.41 6.19 -8.06
N GLY A 240 -0.75 6.25 -6.78
CA GLY A 240 -1.12 7.49 -6.10
C GLY A 240 0.01 8.52 -6.10
N GLU A 241 1.25 8.10 -5.82
CA GLU A 241 2.43 8.98 -5.88
C GLU A 241 2.67 9.54 -7.29
N ALA A 242 2.54 8.72 -8.33
CA ALA A 242 2.70 9.18 -9.70
C ALA A 242 1.58 10.13 -10.16
N VAL A 243 0.34 9.93 -9.69
CA VAL A 243 -0.77 10.88 -9.95
C VAL A 243 -0.53 12.20 -9.22
N GLU A 244 -0.12 12.16 -7.97
CA GLU A 244 0.18 13.36 -7.16
C GLU A 244 1.33 14.17 -7.77
N ALA A 245 2.36 13.49 -8.29
CA ALA A 245 3.45 14.11 -9.05
C ALA A 245 3.03 14.67 -10.43
N GLY A 246 1.76 14.55 -10.82
CA GLY A 246 1.24 15.08 -12.09
C GLY A 246 1.61 14.27 -13.33
N LEU A 247 2.16 13.05 -13.17
CA LEU A 247 2.72 12.26 -14.28
C LEU A 247 1.68 11.42 -15.04
N ALA A 248 0.42 11.45 -14.63
CA ALA A 248 -0.64 10.61 -15.19
C ALA A 248 -0.93 10.89 -16.67
N ALA A 249 -0.91 12.16 -17.08
CA ALA A 249 -1.21 12.54 -18.45
C ALA A 249 -0.08 12.15 -19.42
N ASP A 250 1.17 12.28 -18.98
CA ASP A 250 2.34 12.13 -19.85
C ASP A 250 2.81 10.67 -19.97
N GLN A 251 2.48 9.81 -19.01
CA GLN A 251 3.03 8.45 -18.91
C GLN A 251 1.96 7.34 -18.94
N GLY A 252 0.84 7.55 -19.63
CA GLY A 252 -0.18 6.52 -19.88
C GLY A 252 -1.11 6.19 -18.70
N GLY A 253 -0.84 6.76 -17.52
CA GLY A 253 -1.73 6.74 -16.37
C GLY A 253 -1.89 5.39 -15.64
N PRO A 254 -2.80 5.32 -14.66
CA PRO A 254 -2.90 4.22 -13.71
C PRO A 254 -3.06 2.81 -14.31
N GLU A 255 -3.80 2.67 -15.40
CA GLU A 255 -4.02 1.37 -16.06
C GLU A 255 -2.74 0.82 -16.69
N ALA A 256 -1.99 1.70 -17.37
CA ALA A 256 -0.76 1.32 -18.06
C ALA A 256 0.36 1.00 -17.04
N TRP A 257 0.43 1.75 -15.95
CA TRP A 257 1.35 1.49 -14.84
C TRP A 257 1.05 0.17 -14.13
N PHE A 258 -0.23 -0.10 -13.84
CA PHE A 258 -0.61 -1.38 -13.25
C PHE A 258 -0.32 -2.56 -14.18
N THR A 259 -0.53 -2.37 -15.49
CA THR A 259 -0.16 -3.39 -16.49
C THR A 259 1.33 -3.69 -16.41
N ALA A 260 2.19 -2.66 -16.42
CA ALA A 260 3.64 -2.82 -16.26
C ALA A 260 4.02 -3.50 -14.93
N TRP A 261 3.38 -3.11 -13.82
CA TRP A 261 3.56 -3.78 -12.53
C TRP A 261 3.20 -5.27 -12.59
N SER A 262 2.10 -5.60 -13.27
CA SER A 262 1.61 -6.98 -13.39
C SER A 262 2.53 -7.88 -14.22
N GLU A 263 3.32 -7.32 -15.14
CA GLU A 263 4.35 -8.03 -15.91
C GLU A 263 5.53 -8.46 -15.03
N GLY A 264 5.89 -7.66 -14.03
CA GLY A 264 6.96 -7.97 -13.09
C GLY A 264 6.50 -8.81 -11.89
N ALA A 265 5.25 -8.63 -11.46
CA ALA A 265 4.69 -9.31 -10.30
C ALA A 265 4.34 -10.78 -10.58
N PRO A 266 4.22 -11.63 -9.55
CA PRO A 266 3.69 -12.98 -9.70
C PRO A 266 2.30 -12.96 -10.38
N ALA A 267 2.17 -13.65 -11.51
CA ALA A 267 0.96 -13.64 -12.35
C ALA A 267 -0.36 -14.01 -11.62
N ALA A 268 -0.28 -14.66 -10.46
CA ALA A 268 -1.46 -14.93 -9.63
C ALA A 268 -2.09 -13.67 -9.04
N TRP A 269 -1.31 -12.61 -8.78
CA TRP A 269 -1.74 -11.40 -8.09
C TRP A 269 -2.57 -10.48 -8.99
N SER A 270 -2.38 -10.55 -10.30
CA SER A 270 -3.10 -9.75 -11.31
C SER A 270 -4.21 -10.52 -12.04
N ARG A 271 -4.58 -11.72 -11.58
CA ARG A 271 -5.67 -12.49 -12.19
C ARG A 271 -6.98 -11.70 -12.16
N PRO A 272 -7.88 -11.85 -13.16
CA PRO A 272 -9.15 -11.10 -13.23
C PRO A 272 -9.97 -11.14 -11.93
N ARG A 273 -9.92 -12.26 -11.22
CA ARG A 273 -10.61 -12.45 -9.94
C ARG A 273 -10.08 -11.56 -8.81
N ALA A 274 -8.77 -11.33 -8.79
CA ALA A 274 -8.05 -10.56 -7.78
C ALA A 274 -8.18 -9.04 -8.00
N VAL A 275 -8.37 -8.60 -9.26
CA VAL A 275 -8.50 -7.19 -9.61
C VAL A 275 -9.95 -6.70 -9.71
N SER A 276 -10.93 -7.62 -9.81
CA SER A 276 -12.36 -7.30 -9.98
C SER A 276 -12.90 -6.34 -8.91
N THR A 277 -13.35 -5.17 -9.36
CA THR A 277 -13.98 -4.12 -8.55
C THR A 277 -15.16 -4.63 -7.73
N TYR A 278 -15.98 -5.51 -8.32
CA TYR A 278 -17.10 -6.14 -7.63
C TYR A 278 -16.67 -6.88 -6.36
N ARG A 279 -15.47 -7.48 -6.37
CA ARG A 279 -14.92 -8.26 -5.25
C ARG A 279 -14.08 -7.41 -4.29
N GLY A 280 -14.11 -6.09 -4.42
CA GLY A 280 -13.20 -5.17 -3.74
C GLY A 280 -11.92 -4.95 -4.55
N GLY A 281 -11.31 -6.05 -5.00
CA GLY A 281 -10.29 -6.07 -6.06
C GLY A 281 -9.20 -5.02 -5.90
N LEU A 282 -8.94 -4.27 -6.97
CA LEU A 282 -7.98 -3.16 -6.96
C LEU A 282 -8.52 -1.91 -6.24
N TRP A 283 -9.83 -1.67 -6.35
CA TRP A 283 -10.49 -0.45 -5.86
C TRP A 283 -10.39 -0.26 -4.34
N ILE A 284 -10.49 -1.33 -3.55
CA ILE A 284 -10.29 -1.24 -2.09
C ILE A 284 -8.88 -0.80 -1.72
N TRP A 285 -7.88 -1.16 -2.54
CA TRP A 285 -6.50 -0.77 -2.28
C TRP A 285 -6.23 0.68 -2.69
N ARG A 286 -6.86 1.14 -3.79
CA ARG A 286 -6.88 2.56 -4.14
C ARG A 286 -7.59 3.39 -3.08
N TYR A 287 -8.71 2.90 -2.56
CA TYR A 287 -9.42 3.51 -1.43
C TYR A 287 -8.55 3.62 -0.18
N ALA A 288 -7.89 2.52 0.21
CA ALA A 288 -6.98 2.51 1.34
C ALA A 288 -5.80 3.49 1.15
N ASP A 289 -5.29 3.64 -0.08
CA ASP A 289 -4.27 4.63 -0.38
C ASP A 289 -4.80 6.07 -0.24
N VAL A 290 -5.98 6.38 -0.78
CA VAL A 290 -6.56 7.73 -0.64
C VAL A 290 -6.88 8.06 0.82
N LEU A 291 -7.31 7.09 1.64
CA LEU A 291 -7.42 7.30 3.09
C LEU A 291 -6.06 7.62 3.74
N ARG A 292 -4.98 6.94 3.32
CA ARG A 292 -3.62 7.26 3.78
C ARG A 292 -3.24 8.69 3.39
N TRP A 293 -3.49 9.11 2.15
CA TRP A 293 -3.24 10.48 1.70
C TRP A 293 -4.06 11.52 2.48
N ARG A 294 -5.32 11.22 2.78
CA ARG A 294 -6.16 12.10 3.61
C ARG A 294 -5.62 12.23 5.03
N GLY A 295 -5.22 11.12 5.65
CA GLY A 295 -4.58 11.12 6.96
C GLY A 295 -3.28 11.92 6.95
N ARG A 296 -2.44 11.75 5.93
CA ARG A 296 -1.26 12.59 5.73
C ARG A 296 -1.63 14.06 5.64
N ALA A 297 -2.58 14.42 4.79
CA ALA A 297 -2.96 15.80 4.55
C ALA A 297 -3.41 16.51 5.84
N LEU A 298 -4.21 15.83 6.66
CA LEU A 298 -4.63 16.33 7.97
C LEU A 298 -3.49 16.43 8.96
N ALA A 299 -2.57 15.45 8.99
CA ALA A 299 -1.45 15.45 9.91
C ALA A 299 -0.48 16.61 9.67
N TRP A 300 -0.31 16.96 8.39
CA TRP A 300 0.69 17.90 7.93
C TRP A 300 0.10 19.24 7.46
N GLY A 301 -1.21 19.47 7.66
CA GLY A 301 -1.86 20.75 7.34
C GLY A 301 -1.92 21.08 5.85
N ASP A 302 -1.96 20.07 4.98
CA ASP A 302 -2.00 20.23 3.52
C ASP A 302 -3.45 20.41 3.05
N GLU A 303 -3.88 21.65 2.83
CA GLU A 303 -5.27 21.99 2.50
C GLU A 303 -5.67 21.51 1.10
N ASP A 304 -4.79 21.67 0.11
CA ASP A 304 -5.05 21.26 -1.28
C ASP A 304 -5.26 19.74 -1.37
N LEU A 305 -4.39 18.96 -0.72
CA LEU A 305 -4.51 17.51 -0.66
C LEU A 305 -5.74 17.07 0.15
N GLN A 306 -6.13 17.81 1.18
CA GLN A 306 -7.37 17.55 1.92
C GLN A 306 -8.61 17.71 1.04
N GLU A 307 -8.67 18.75 0.22
CA GLU A 307 -9.78 18.97 -0.72
C GLU A 307 -9.83 17.88 -1.79
N ALA A 308 -8.68 17.58 -2.42
CA ALA A 308 -8.58 16.56 -3.46
C ALA A 308 -9.00 15.17 -2.95
N THR A 309 -8.50 14.77 -1.77
CA THR A 309 -8.85 13.47 -1.16
C THR A 309 -10.32 13.43 -0.72
N LYS A 310 -10.88 14.54 -0.22
CA LYS A 310 -12.30 14.62 0.13
C LYS A 310 -13.19 14.42 -1.09
N ALA A 311 -12.92 15.14 -2.18
CA ALA A 311 -13.70 15.04 -3.42
C ALA A 311 -13.70 13.62 -3.96
N TRP A 312 -12.54 12.96 -3.96
CA TRP A 312 -12.43 11.57 -4.40
C TRP A 312 -13.25 10.61 -3.52
N LEU A 313 -13.21 10.79 -2.19
CA LEU A 313 -13.97 9.94 -1.25
C LEU A 313 -15.49 10.12 -1.40
N GLU A 314 -15.98 11.32 -1.70
CA GLU A 314 -17.41 11.56 -1.99
C GLU A 314 -17.86 10.84 -3.28
N ASP A 315 -16.97 10.74 -4.28
CA ASP A 315 -17.26 9.97 -5.50
C ASP A 315 -17.28 8.45 -5.27
N VAL A 316 -16.52 7.95 -4.29
CA VAL A 316 -16.56 6.52 -3.91
C VAL A 316 -17.96 6.12 -3.45
N ASP A 317 -18.66 6.95 -2.68
CA ASP A 317 -20.02 6.64 -2.21
C ASP A 317 -21.00 6.42 -3.38
N ARG A 318 -20.87 7.23 -4.43
CA ARG A 318 -21.67 7.08 -5.66
C ARG A 318 -21.35 5.77 -6.37
N LEU A 319 -20.08 5.39 -6.41
CA LEU A 319 -19.64 4.14 -7.02
C LEU A 319 -20.11 2.93 -6.18
N GLN A 320 -20.12 3.02 -4.85
CA GLN A 320 -20.68 1.98 -3.98
C GLN A 320 -22.17 1.73 -4.22
N ALA A 321 -22.96 2.80 -4.42
CA ALA A 321 -24.37 2.67 -4.78
C ALA A 321 -24.54 1.88 -6.10
N ARG A 322 -23.73 2.17 -7.12
CA ARG A 322 -23.73 1.43 -8.40
C ARG A 322 -23.37 -0.04 -8.22
N LEU A 323 -22.40 -0.35 -7.35
CA LEU A 323 -22.04 -1.74 -7.03
C LEU A 323 -23.17 -2.48 -6.30
N GLY A 324 -23.96 -1.81 -5.47
CA GLY A 324 -25.17 -2.37 -4.87
C GLY A 324 -26.13 -2.91 -5.94
N VAL A 325 -26.40 -2.10 -6.97
CA VAL A 325 -27.23 -2.49 -8.12
C VAL A 325 -26.61 -3.67 -8.89
N LEU A 326 -25.28 -3.68 -9.07
CA LEU A 326 -24.59 -4.80 -9.74
C LEU A 326 -24.67 -6.12 -8.98
N ARG A 327 -24.68 -6.08 -7.63
CA ARG A 327 -24.90 -7.28 -6.81
C ARG A 327 -26.29 -7.87 -7.05
N MET A 328 -27.31 -7.04 -7.19
CA MET A 328 -28.67 -7.46 -7.55
C MET A 328 -28.72 -8.11 -8.93
N TRP A 329 -28.09 -7.53 -9.95
CA TRP A 329 -28.03 -8.14 -11.28
C TRP A 329 -27.32 -9.50 -11.25
N ARG A 330 -26.22 -9.62 -10.50
CA ARG A 330 -25.50 -10.89 -10.36
C ARG A 330 -26.30 -11.93 -9.57
N SER A 331 -27.12 -11.55 -8.60
CA SER A 331 -27.96 -12.51 -7.85
C SER A 331 -29.05 -13.14 -8.71
N LEU A 332 -29.44 -12.53 -9.82
CA LEU A 332 -30.38 -13.15 -10.78
C LEU A 332 -29.83 -14.46 -11.36
N LEU A 333 -28.51 -14.65 -11.42
CA LEU A 333 -27.91 -15.93 -11.81
C LEU A 333 -28.31 -17.05 -10.84
N TRP A 334 -28.28 -16.77 -9.53
CA TRP A 334 -28.70 -17.72 -8.50
C TRP A 334 -30.20 -17.92 -8.48
N LEU A 335 -30.99 -16.85 -8.69
CA LEU A 335 -32.43 -16.95 -8.83
C LEU A 335 -32.82 -17.82 -10.04
N GLY A 336 -32.13 -17.67 -11.17
CA GLY A 336 -32.29 -18.52 -12.35
C GLY A 336 -31.95 -19.98 -12.07
N ALA A 337 -30.82 -20.25 -11.41
CA ALA A 337 -30.44 -21.61 -11.03
C ALA A 337 -31.46 -22.26 -10.08
N ALA A 338 -31.93 -21.51 -9.08
CA ALA A 338 -32.97 -21.97 -8.16
C ALA A 338 -34.30 -22.21 -8.89
N GLY A 339 -34.67 -21.35 -9.84
CA GLY A 339 -35.86 -21.50 -10.67
C GLY A 339 -35.82 -22.74 -11.56
N VAL A 340 -34.66 -23.06 -12.14
CA VAL A 340 -34.45 -24.31 -12.90
C VAL A 340 -34.58 -25.52 -11.98
N ALA A 341 -33.98 -25.49 -10.78
CA ALA A 341 -34.12 -26.58 -9.81
C ALA A 341 -35.58 -26.75 -9.36
N ALA A 342 -36.29 -25.65 -9.08
CA ALA A 342 -37.70 -25.67 -8.72
C ALA A 342 -38.58 -26.24 -9.85
N ALA A 343 -38.31 -25.87 -11.11
CA ALA A 343 -39.00 -26.43 -12.27
C ALA A 343 -38.81 -27.95 -12.37
N TRP A 344 -37.58 -28.43 -12.16
CA TRP A 344 -37.27 -29.85 -12.15
C TRP A 344 -37.98 -30.60 -11.01
N TYR A 345 -37.89 -30.10 -9.77
CA TYR A 345 -38.56 -30.72 -8.62
C TYR A 345 -40.08 -30.72 -8.77
N ALA A 346 -40.66 -29.62 -9.27
CA ALA A 346 -42.11 -29.53 -9.48
C ALA A 346 -42.61 -30.55 -10.52
N TYR A 347 -41.80 -30.83 -11.56
CA TYR A 347 -42.09 -31.91 -12.50
C TYR A 347 -41.90 -33.30 -11.86
N ALA A 348 -40.79 -33.51 -11.15
CA ALA A 348 -40.47 -34.80 -10.52
C ALA A 348 -41.47 -35.22 -9.42
N LEU A 349 -42.16 -34.26 -8.81
CA LEU A 349 -43.19 -34.48 -7.79
C LEU A 349 -44.62 -34.45 -8.37
N ASP A 350 -44.77 -34.45 -9.69
CA ASP A 350 -46.06 -34.35 -10.40
C ASP A 350 -46.89 -33.10 -10.04
N ALA A 351 -46.27 -32.08 -9.44
CA ALA A 351 -46.92 -30.80 -9.13
C ALA A 351 -47.13 -29.94 -10.38
N LEU A 352 -46.29 -30.12 -11.41
CA LEU A 352 -46.43 -29.50 -12.73
C LEU A 352 -46.29 -30.53 -13.84
N THR A 353 -47.06 -30.34 -14.93
CA THR A 353 -46.88 -31.10 -16.16
C THR A 353 -45.62 -30.65 -16.92
N GLN A 354 -45.19 -31.44 -17.91
CA GLN A 354 -43.94 -31.21 -18.64
C GLN A 354 -43.84 -29.81 -19.25
N THR A 355 -44.89 -29.34 -19.94
CA THR A 355 -44.91 -28.03 -20.63
C THR A 355 -44.71 -26.84 -19.68
N PRO A 356 -45.48 -26.68 -18.58
CA PRO A 356 -45.26 -25.58 -17.64
C PRO A 356 -43.93 -25.68 -16.89
N SER A 357 -43.43 -26.89 -16.59
CA SER A 357 -42.08 -27.05 -16.03
C SER A 357 -40.99 -26.57 -16.99
N LEU A 358 -41.05 -26.96 -18.27
CA LEU A 358 -40.11 -26.49 -19.29
C LEU A 358 -40.18 -24.97 -19.49
N ALA A 359 -41.38 -24.39 -19.49
CA ALA A 359 -41.56 -22.94 -19.59
C ALA A 359 -40.92 -22.20 -18.40
N LEU A 360 -41.12 -22.70 -17.17
CA LEU A 360 -40.52 -22.15 -15.96
C LEU A 360 -38.99 -22.26 -16.00
N ALA A 361 -38.45 -23.41 -16.41
CA ALA A 361 -37.02 -23.62 -16.55
C ALA A 361 -36.41 -22.66 -17.59
N ALA A 362 -37.02 -22.54 -18.76
CA ALA A 362 -36.57 -21.65 -19.83
C ALA A 362 -36.60 -20.17 -19.40
N PHE A 363 -37.67 -19.73 -18.74
CA PHE A 363 -37.77 -18.38 -18.19
C PHE A 363 -36.69 -18.13 -17.12
N SER A 364 -36.43 -19.10 -16.26
CA SER A 364 -35.40 -19.01 -15.21
C SER A 364 -33.99 -18.90 -15.80
N VAL A 365 -33.70 -19.65 -16.87
CA VAL A 365 -32.45 -19.53 -17.63
C VAL A 365 -32.33 -18.14 -18.27
N ALA A 366 -33.40 -17.65 -18.91
CA ALA A 366 -33.41 -16.33 -19.54
C ALA A 366 -33.17 -15.20 -18.52
N LEU A 367 -33.81 -15.26 -17.35
CA LEU A 367 -33.58 -14.32 -16.25
C LEU A 367 -32.13 -14.37 -15.76
N GLY A 368 -31.58 -15.57 -15.52
CA GLY A 368 -30.21 -15.73 -15.05
C GLY A 368 -29.18 -15.22 -16.07
N ALA A 369 -29.36 -15.57 -17.35
CA ALA A 369 -28.49 -15.12 -18.43
C ALA A 369 -28.58 -13.61 -18.66
N GLY A 370 -29.80 -13.05 -18.69
CA GLY A 370 -30.02 -11.61 -18.82
C GLY A 370 -29.40 -10.81 -17.67
N GLY A 371 -29.55 -11.29 -16.43
CA GLY A 371 -28.90 -10.71 -15.27
C GLY A 371 -27.38 -10.75 -15.35
N TRP A 372 -26.80 -11.88 -15.77
CA TRP A 372 -25.35 -12.03 -15.95
C TRP A 372 -24.79 -11.13 -17.05
N LEU A 373 -25.45 -11.04 -18.20
CA LEU A 373 -25.06 -10.15 -19.31
C LEU A 373 -25.09 -8.69 -18.88
N ARG A 374 -26.15 -8.28 -18.18
CA ARG A 374 -26.28 -6.91 -17.68
C ARG A 374 -25.24 -6.59 -16.60
N TYR A 375 -24.95 -7.54 -15.72
CA TYR A 375 -23.83 -7.44 -14.77
C TYR A 375 -22.50 -7.26 -15.50
N LYS A 376 -22.22 -8.09 -16.52
CA LYS A 376 -20.96 -8.03 -17.27
C LYS A 376 -20.78 -6.74 -18.06
N ALA A 377 -21.86 -6.21 -18.64
CA ALA A 377 -21.83 -4.96 -19.38
C ALA A 377 -21.65 -3.73 -18.48
N ALA A 378 -22.08 -3.81 -17.22
CA ALA A 378 -22.08 -2.68 -16.29
C ALA A 378 -21.02 -2.78 -15.17
N GLU A 379 -20.24 -3.86 -15.09
CA GLU A 379 -19.14 -4.00 -14.13
C GLU A 379 -18.09 -2.92 -14.42
N PRO A 380 -17.84 -1.96 -13.50
CA PRO A 380 -16.84 -0.93 -13.72
C PRO A 380 -15.45 -1.57 -13.77
N GLY A 381 -14.62 -1.05 -14.67
CA GLY A 381 -13.21 -1.40 -14.73
C GLY A 381 -12.47 -1.09 -13.42
N PRO A 382 -11.27 -1.64 -13.23
CA PRO A 382 -10.44 -1.33 -12.07
C PRO A 382 -9.81 0.06 -12.11
N PHE A 383 -9.86 0.79 -13.23
CA PHE A 383 -9.25 2.11 -13.45
C PHE A 383 -10.27 3.18 -13.77
#